data_AF-A0A966TZY9-F1
#
_entry.id   AF-A0A966TZY9-F1
#
_cell.length_a   1.000
_cell.length_b   1.000
_cell.length_c   1.000
_cell.angle_alpha   90.00
_cell.angle_beta   90.00
_cell.angle_gamma   90.00
#
_symmetry.space_group_name_H-M   'P 1'
#
loop_
_entity.id
_entity.type
_entity.pdbx_description
1 polymer ?
#
loop_
_entity_poly.entity_id
_entity_poly.type
_entity_poly.pdbx_seq_one_letter_code
_entity_poly.pdbx_strand_id
1 'polypeptide(L)'
;MGTTLIADPLFWGLALIGLVIVGVSKGGFGGGLGVVGVPFIAAAIPVNQAAAIMLPCLIIMDLTGLYGWRGQWCWVQLRRLLPAAGLGVCVGALSFHVLS
;
A
#
# COMPACT_ATOMS: atom_id res chain seq x y z
N MET A 1 -4.90 22.58 -9.90
CA MET A 1 -5.49 21.36 -9.29
C MET A 1 -4.68 20.82 -8.09
N GLY A 2 -3.38 21.15 -7.91
CA GLY A 2 -2.62 20.69 -6.72
C GLY A 2 -2.82 21.49 -5.43
N THR A 3 -3.25 22.76 -5.53
CA THR A 3 -3.43 23.65 -4.36
C THR A 3 -4.65 23.32 -3.51
N THR A 4 -5.66 22.65 -4.07
CA THR A 4 -6.88 22.24 -3.34
C THR A 4 -6.64 21.02 -2.46
N LEU A 5 -5.76 20.09 -2.85
CA LEU A 5 -5.47 18.88 -2.07
C LEU A 5 -4.73 19.18 -0.77
N ILE A 6 -3.69 20.02 -0.86
CA ILE A 6 -2.85 20.37 0.29
C ILE A 6 -3.62 21.23 1.29
N ALA A 7 -4.60 22.01 0.81
CA ALA A 7 -5.41 22.90 1.63
C ALA A 7 -6.61 22.19 2.30
N ASP A 8 -6.95 20.96 1.90
CA ASP A 8 -8.12 20.25 2.43
C ASP A 8 -7.78 19.48 3.73
N PRO A 9 -8.34 19.87 4.89
CA PRO A 9 -8.09 19.18 6.16
C PRO A 9 -8.59 17.73 6.16
N LEU A 10 -9.64 17.42 5.39
CA LEU A 10 -10.22 16.09 5.34
C LEU A 10 -9.27 15.10 4.64
N PHE A 11 -8.58 15.55 3.59
CA PHE A 11 -7.53 14.76 2.94
C PHE A 11 -6.44 14.34 3.94
N TRP A 12 -5.91 15.30 4.72
CA TRP A 12 -4.86 15.01 5.70
C TRP A 12 -5.33 14.08 6.81
N GLY A 13 -6.58 14.24 7.28
CA GLY A 13 -7.17 13.34 8.27
C GLY A 13 -7.28 11.90 7.77
N LEU A 14 -7.81 11.72 6.55
CA LEU A 14 -7.94 10.39 5.93
C LEU A 14 -6.58 9.78 5.59
N ALA A 15 -5.64 10.58 5.10
CA ALA A 15 -4.29 10.14 4.82
C ALA A 15 -3.57 9.68 6.09
N LEU A 16 -3.68 10.44 7.19
CA LEU A 16 -3.09 10.05 8.47
C LEU A 16 -3.67 8.73 8.98
N ILE A 17 -5.00 8.61 9.04
CA ILE A 17 -5.67 7.39 9.51
C ILE A 17 -5.32 6.20 8.63
N GLY A 18 -5.44 6.37 7.30
CA GLY A 18 -5.13 5.32 6.34
C GLY A 18 -3.68 4.87 6.46
N LEU A 19 -2.73 5.80 6.53
CA LEU A 19 -1.30 5.48 6.61
C LEU A 19 -0.92 4.80 7.91
N VAL A 20 -1.52 5.20 9.04
CA VAL A 20 -1.31 4.54 10.34
C VAL A 20 -1.84 3.10 10.29
N ILE A 21 -3.05 2.88 9.78
CA ILE A 21 -3.62 1.53 9.65
C ILE A 21 -2.73 0.64 8.78
N VAL A 22 -2.27 1.16 7.63
CA VAL A 22 -1.38 0.43 6.73
C VAL A 22 -0.05 0.13 7.40
N GLY A 23 0.55 1.11 8.09
CA GLY A 23 1.81 0.94 8.81
C GLY A 23 1.73 -0.15 9.88
N VAL A 24 0.70 -0.10 10.74
CA VAL A 24 0.44 -1.12 11.76
C VAL A 24 0.19 -2.50 11.12
N SER A 25 -0.54 -2.54 10.01
CA SER A 25 -0.79 -3.80 9.28
C SER A 25 0.47 -4.39 8.66
N LYS A 26 1.38 -3.57 8.14
CA LYS A 26 2.68 -4.03 7.60
C LYS A 26 3.64 -4.46 8.69
N GLY A 27 3.53 -3.90 9.90
CA GLY A 27 4.29 -4.31 11.08
C GLY A 27 3.88 -5.66 11.71
N GLY A 28 2.90 -6.37 11.14
CA GLY A 28 2.46 -7.69 11.60
C GLY A 28 1.29 -7.69 12.59
N PHE A 29 0.80 -6.51 12.99
CA PHE A 29 -0.31 -6.38 13.97
C PHE A 29 -1.71 -6.24 13.34
N GLY A 30 -1.82 -6.02 12.03
CA GLY A 30 -3.08 -5.61 11.40
C GLY A 30 -3.78 -6.61 10.48
N GLY A 31 -3.43 -7.90 10.49
CA GLY A 31 -4.30 -8.98 9.97
C GLY A 31 -4.91 -8.85 8.56
N GLY A 32 -4.34 -8.02 7.67
CA GLY A 32 -4.89 -7.75 6.32
C GLY A 32 -5.59 -6.39 6.15
N LEU A 33 -5.71 -5.59 7.21
CA LEU A 33 -6.29 -4.24 7.15
C LEU A 33 -5.46 -3.26 6.29
N GLY A 34 -4.22 -3.60 5.93
CA GLY A 34 -3.39 -2.76 5.05
C GLY A 34 -3.99 -2.48 3.66
N VAL A 35 -5.02 -3.22 3.23
CA VAL A 35 -5.70 -2.98 1.95
C VAL A 35 -6.55 -1.70 1.96
N VAL A 36 -6.97 -1.20 3.14
CA VAL A 36 -7.86 -0.03 3.21
C VAL A 36 -7.18 1.32 2.99
N GLY A 37 -5.84 1.39 2.98
CA GLY A 37 -5.13 2.68 2.88
C GLY A 37 -5.45 3.48 1.62
N VAL A 38 -5.47 2.84 0.45
CA VAL A 38 -5.82 3.51 -0.82
C VAL A 38 -7.29 3.95 -0.84
N PRO A 39 -8.28 3.10 -0.48
CA PRO A 39 -9.68 3.52 -0.35
C PRO A 39 -9.92 4.71 0.58
N PHE A 40 -9.21 4.80 1.71
CA PHE A 40 -9.35 5.92 2.65
C PHE A 40 -8.98 7.25 1.99
N ILE A 41 -7.84 7.30 1.31
CA ILE A 41 -7.41 8.52 0.62
C ILE A 41 -8.28 8.79 -0.61
N ALA A 42 -8.69 7.74 -1.33
CA ALA A 42 -9.56 7.84 -2.49
C ALA A 42 -10.98 8.36 -2.18
N ALA A 43 -11.38 8.41 -0.90
CA ALA A 43 -12.64 9.05 -0.50
C ALA A 43 -12.59 10.58 -0.65
N ALA A 44 -11.39 11.18 -0.67
CA ALA A 44 -11.20 12.62 -0.84
C ALA A 44 -10.70 13.01 -2.24
N ILE A 45 -9.95 12.12 -2.90
CA ILE A 45 -9.26 12.42 -4.16
C ILE A 45 -9.45 11.30 -5.18
N PRO A 46 -9.22 11.55 -6.48
CA PRO A 46 -9.28 10.51 -7.51
C PRO A 46 -8.42 9.28 -7.16
N VAL A 47 -8.94 8.08 -7.44
CA VAL A 47 -8.32 6.78 -7.06
C VAL A 47 -6.89 6.65 -7.59
N ASN A 48 -6.65 7.11 -8.82
CA ASN A 48 -5.33 7.12 -9.45
C ASN A 48 -4.32 8.00 -8.69
N GLN A 49 -4.74 9.18 -8.23
CA GLN A 49 -3.90 10.06 -7.41
C GLN A 49 -3.66 9.47 -6.01
N ALA A 50 -4.68 8.89 -5.38
CA ALA A 50 -4.54 8.20 -4.09
C ALA A 50 -3.52 7.06 -4.17
N ALA A 51 -3.61 6.21 -5.20
CA ALA A 51 -2.65 5.14 -5.44
C ALA A 51 -1.23 5.68 -5.68
N ALA A 52 -1.09 6.74 -6.47
CA ALA A 52 0.20 7.37 -6.75
C ALA A 52 0.87 7.94 -5.50
N ILE A 53 0.10 8.54 -4.58
CA ILE A 53 0.60 9.08 -3.31
C ILE A 53 0.97 7.95 -2.34
N MET A 54 0.19 6.87 -2.29
CA MET A 54 0.44 5.74 -1.40
C MET A 54 1.65 4.89 -1.81
N LEU A 55 1.91 4.75 -3.11
CA LEU A 55 3.02 3.96 -3.65
C LEU A 55 4.38 4.21 -2.98
N PRO A 56 4.92 5.44 -2.92
CA PRO A 56 6.20 5.71 -2.26
C PRO A 56 6.16 5.36 -0.77
N CYS A 57 5.06 5.61 -0.07
CA CYS A 57 4.91 5.24 1.33
C CYS A 57 4.94 3.71 1.53
N LEU A 58 4.22 2.98 0.70
CA LEU A 58 4.19 1.51 0.72
C LEU A 58 5.56 0.91 0.44
N ILE A 59 6.31 1.47 -0.52
CA ILE A 59 7.68 1.05 -0.84
C ILE A 59 8.59 1.24 0.40
N ILE A 60 8.51 2.38 1.07
CA ILE A 60 9.31 2.64 2.28
C ILE A 60 8.95 1.64 3.38
N MET A 61 7.66 1.38 3.61
CA MET A 61 7.21 0.37 4.59
C MET A 61 7.79 -1.02 4.27
N ASP A 62 7.74 -1.43 3.01
CA ASP A 62 8.29 -2.72 2.57
C ASP A 62 9.81 -2.80 2.76
N LEU A 63 10.53 -1.72 2.43
CA LEU A 63 11.99 -1.65 2.65
C LEU A 63 12.35 -1.78 4.14
N THR A 64 11.60 -1.10 5.02
CA THR A 64 11.83 -1.21 6.48
C THR A 64 11.54 -2.62 7.00
N GLY A 65 10.47 -3.26 6.52
CA GLY A 65 10.16 -4.65 6.87
C GLY A 65 11.24 -5.62 6.37
N LEU A 66 11.69 -5.44 5.13
CA LEU A 66 12.79 -6.21 4.55
C LEU A 66 14.07 -6.04 5.36
N TYR A 67 14.38 -4.82 5.80
CA TYR A 67 15.54 -4.52 6.63
C TYR A 67 15.45 -5.20 8.01
N GLY A 68 14.28 -5.13 8.65
CA GLY A 68 14.05 -5.77 9.95
C GLY A 68 14.15 -7.29 9.94
N TRP A 69 13.81 -7.93 8.81
CA TRP A 69 13.85 -9.40 8.64
C TRP A 69 15.09 -9.93 7.91
N ARG A 70 16.14 -9.11 7.74
CA ARG A 70 17.38 -9.53 7.09
C ARG A 70 18.04 -10.65 7.88
N GLY A 71 18.13 -11.82 7.25
CA GLY A 71 18.86 -12.99 7.72
C GLY A 71 17.98 -14.11 8.25
N GLN A 72 16.67 -13.88 8.42
CA GLN A 72 15.73 -14.87 8.98
C GLN A 72 14.76 -15.50 7.96
N TRP A 73 14.90 -15.14 6.69
CA TRP A 73 14.14 -15.68 5.57
C TRP A 73 14.47 -17.15 5.27
N CYS A 74 13.44 -17.95 5.00
CA CYS A 74 13.60 -19.29 4.47
C CYS A 74 13.41 -19.30 2.94
N TRP A 75 14.49 -19.64 2.23
CA TRP A 75 14.52 -19.63 0.75
C TRP A 75 13.52 -20.58 0.10
N VAL A 76 13.20 -21.71 0.75
CA VAL A 76 12.26 -22.69 0.23
C VAL A 76 10.84 -22.11 0.17
N GLN A 77 10.40 -21.45 1.25
CA GLN A 77 9.10 -20.78 1.33
C GLN A 77 9.06 -19.58 0.39
N LEU A 78 10.12 -18.78 0.34
CA LEU A 78 10.19 -17.61 -0.52
C LEU A 78 10.04 -18.00 -2.00
N ARG A 79 10.73 -19.05 -2.47
CA ARG A 79 10.60 -19.56 -3.84
C ARG A 79 9.20 -20.06 -4.19
N ARG A 80 8.43 -20.56 -3.21
CA ARG A 80 7.05 -21.00 -3.43
C ARG A 80 6.07 -19.82 -3.44
N LEU A 81 6.32 -18.81 -2.62
CA LEU A 81 5.47 -17.62 -2.50
C LEU A 81 5.66 -16.64 -3.67
N LEU A 82 6.90 -16.43 -4.14
CA LEU A 82 7.23 -15.49 -5.21
C LEU A 82 6.41 -15.68 -6.51
N PRO A 83 6.27 -16.89 -7.08
CA PRO A 83 5.50 -17.07 -8.31
C PRO A 83 4.00 -16.78 -8.09
N ALA A 84 3.43 -17.20 -6.95
CA ALA A 84 2.04 -16.91 -6.62
C ALA A 84 1.81 -15.40 -6.40
N ALA A 85 2.73 -14.73 -5.71
CA ALA A 85 2.69 -13.29 -5.52
C ALA A 85 2.82 -12.54 -6.86
N GLY A 86 3.74 -12.97 -7.73
CA GLY A 86 3.91 -12.41 -9.07
C GLY A 86 2.64 -12.54 -9.91
N LEU A 87 2.01 -13.71 -9.92
CA LEU A 87 0.73 -13.91 -10.61
C LEU A 87 -0.36 -13.00 -10.07
N GLY A 88 -0.49 -12.89 -8.73
CA GLY A 88 -1.45 -11.99 -8.10
C GLY A 88 -1.22 -10.52 -8.47
N VAL A 89 0.03 -10.06 -8.48
CA VAL A 89 0.40 -8.70 -8.90
C VAL A 89 0.09 -8.46 -10.38
N CYS A 90 0.41 -9.41 -11.26
CA CYS A 90 0.08 -9.32 -12.68
C CYS A 90 -1.43 -9.23 -12.92
N VAL A 91 -2.21 -10.07 -12.25
CA VAL A 91 -3.68 -10.03 -12.34
C VAL A 91 -4.20 -8.68 -11.83
N GLY A 92 -3.73 -8.22 -10.67
CA GLY A 92 -4.12 -6.92 -10.12
C GLY A 92 -3.76 -5.75 -11.02
N ALA A 93 -2.58 -5.76 -11.64
CA ALA A 93 -2.14 -4.73 -12.57
C ALA A 93 -2.99 -4.70 -13.84
N LEU A 94 -3.35 -5.87 -14.39
CA LEU A 94 -4.24 -5.96 -15.54
C LEU A 94 -5.66 -5.48 -15.19
N SER A 95 -6.20 -5.88 -14.04
CA SER A 95 -7.50 -5.39 -13.57
C SER A 95 -7.51 -3.88 -13.37
N PHE A 96 -6.44 -3.32 -12.81
CA PHE A 96 -6.30 -1.87 -12.65
C PHE A 96 -6.27 -1.18 -14.01
N HIS A 97 -5.50 -1.69 -14.97
CA HIS A 97 -5.42 -1.13 -16.32
C HIS A 97 -6.76 -1.16 -17.07
N VAL A 98 -7.60 -2.17 -16.83
CA VAL A 98 -8.95 -2.28 -17.43
C VAL A 98 -9.94 -1.30 -16.79
N LEU A 99 -9.78 -0.98 -15.50
CA LEU A 99 -10.69 -0.06 -14.77
C LEU A 99 -10.26 1.42 -14.82
N SER A 100 -8.98 1.70 -15.08
CA SER A 100 -8.40 3.05 -15.12
C SER A 100 -8.60 3.76 -16.45
#